data_AF-A0A2N1ME20-F1
#
_entry.id   AF-A0A2N1ME20-F1
#
_cell.length_a   1.000
_cell.length_b   1.000
_cell.length_c   1.000
_cell.angle_alpha   90.00
_cell.angle_beta   90.00
_cell.angle_gamma   90.00
#
_symmetry.space_group_name_H-M   'P 1'
#
loop_
_entity.id
_entity.type
_entity.pdbx_description
1 polymer ?
#
loop_
_entity_poly.entity_id
_entity_poly.type
_entity_poly.pdbx_seq_one_letter_code
_entity_poly.pdbx_strand_id
1 'polypeptide(L)'
;MEKKLNNLLGLIGKFTVNISSKNITKLGKLVKEKKELIEKINELKKNKLAKEKKIKTLTEKIQDEDWKKKCRGLQETIDKQNQIIEEFTKKLPRKILLIGRTGSGKSTLANVLTGTNQFKESNYSISQTKTIQRCQFVEEEITYEVIDTIGLNDTKLNREDILYKLAELARELKDDNPSNDISKRKKSKIILLTHLNKQIGVYRPSNLEKLNERIMDYMKYENRELVIQEMDKHVSKFKDKLSNLGQIGSFISGLAAVPTIIIPLVSCNIM
;
A
#
# COMPACT_ATOMS: atom_id res chain seq x y z
N MET A 1 56.94 20.08 -91.56
CA MET A 1 56.77 20.55 -90.16
C MET A 1 55.30 20.61 -89.75
N GLU A 2 54.40 21.07 -90.61
CA GLU A 2 52.95 21.19 -90.33
C GLU A 2 52.27 19.89 -89.84
N LYS A 3 52.62 18.73 -90.41
CA LYS A 3 52.04 17.44 -90.01
C LYS A 3 52.34 17.08 -88.54
N LYS A 4 53.51 17.47 -88.01
CA LYS A 4 53.86 17.26 -86.59
C LYS A 4 53.15 18.26 -85.68
N LEU A 5 53.00 19.51 -86.12
CA LEU A 5 52.29 20.55 -85.37
C LEU A 5 50.79 20.23 -85.22
N ASN A 6 50.15 19.76 -86.30
CA ASN A 6 48.74 19.35 -86.29
C ASN A 6 48.49 18.12 -85.40
N ASN A 7 49.46 17.20 -85.33
CA ASN A 7 49.36 16.04 -84.46
C ASN A 7 49.52 16.42 -82.99
N LEU A 8 50.40 17.37 -82.68
CA LEU A 8 50.59 17.90 -81.32
C LEU A 8 49.36 18.72 -80.87
N LEU A 9 48.81 19.57 -81.74
CA LEU A 9 47.54 20.29 -81.48
C LEU A 9 46.37 19.32 -81.30
N GLY A 10 46.32 18.23 -82.06
CA GLY A 10 45.35 17.15 -81.87
C GLY A 10 45.55 16.40 -80.56
N LEU A 11 46.79 16.20 -80.11
CA LEU A 11 47.10 15.57 -78.82
C LEU A 11 46.77 16.49 -77.64
N ILE A 12 47.12 17.77 -77.72
CA ILE A 12 46.83 18.80 -76.71
C ILE A 12 45.32 19.04 -76.64
N GLY A 13 44.63 19.15 -77.78
CA GLY A 13 43.18 19.24 -77.87
C GLY A 13 42.49 17.99 -77.30
N LYS A 14 43.03 16.79 -77.54
CA LYS A 14 42.57 15.57 -76.86
C LYS A 14 42.89 15.60 -75.37
N PHE A 15 44.03 16.10 -74.93
CA PHE A 15 44.42 16.18 -73.52
C PHE A 15 43.55 17.16 -72.73
N THR A 16 43.24 18.33 -73.30
CA THR A 16 42.35 19.33 -72.70
C THR A 16 40.89 18.87 -72.72
N VAL A 17 40.47 18.08 -73.71
CA VAL A 17 39.12 17.47 -73.77
C VAL A 17 39.00 16.21 -72.88
N ASN A 18 40.11 15.52 -72.57
CA ASN A 18 40.10 14.28 -71.77
C ASN A 18 40.06 14.54 -70.24
N ILE A 19 40.14 15.79 -69.81
CA ILE A 19 39.52 16.17 -68.54
C ILE A 19 38.01 16.20 -68.79
N SER A 20 37.38 15.02 -68.72
CA SER A 20 35.93 14.85 -68.94
C SER A 20 35.15 15.96 -68.24
N SER A 21 34.31 16.68 -68.97
CA SER A 21 33.46 17.76 -68.44
C SER A 21 32.69 17.35 -67.17
N LYS A 22 32.35 16.06 -67.05
CA LYS A 22 31.76 15.43 -65.86
C LYS A 22 32.65 15.48 -64.61
N ASN A 23 33.96 15.31 -64.76
CA ASN A 23 34.92 15.40 -63.66
C ASN A 23 35.04 16.84 -63.16
N ILE A 24 35.03 17.83 -64.06
CA ILE A 24 35.05 19.26 -63.74
C ILE A 24 33.78 19.66 -62.98
N THR A 25 32.60 19.20 -63.42
CA THR A 25 31.33 19.48 -62.71
C THR A 25 31.29 18.83 -61.33
N LYS A 26 31.80 17.60 -61.19
CA LYS A 26 31.89 16.90 -59.90
C LYS A 26 32.84 17.61 -58.93
N LEU A 27 33.99 18.07 -59.42
CA LEU A 27 34.93 18.91 -58.66
C LEU A 27 34.27 20.22 -58.21
N GLY A 28 33.54 20.90 -59.09
CA GLY A 28 32.81 22.13 -58.75
C GLY A 28 31.79 21.92 -57.62
N LYS A 29 31.05 20.79 -57.63
CA LYS A 29 30.13 20.42 -56.53
C LYS A 29 30.86 20.18 -55.22
N LEU A 30 31.95 19.41 -55.24
CA LEU A 30 32.76 19.13 -54.04
C LEU A 30 33.37 20.40 -53.43
N VAL A 31 33.81 21.35 -54.27
CA VAL A 31 34.32 22.64 -53.80
C VAL A 31 33.21 23.47 -53.12
N LYS A 32 31.98 23.43 -53.65
CA LYS A 32 30.84 24.11 -53.04
C LYS A 32 30.44 23.48 -51.70
N GLU A 33 30.33 22.15 -51.64
CA GLU A 33 30.07 21.41 -50.40
C GLU A 33 31.14 21.66 -49.34
N LYS A 34 32.42 21.70 -49.75
CA LYS A 34 33.53 22.04 -48.84
C LYS A 34 33.37 23.45 -48.26
N LYS A 35 32.97 24.44 -49.07
CA LYS A 35 32.71 25.81 -48.59
C LYS A 35 31.57 25.84 -47.57
N GLU A 36 30.45 25.17 -47.86
CA GLU A 36 29.30 25.09 -46.94
C GLU A 36 29.66 24.40 -45.61
N LEU A 37 30.49 23.35 -45.66
CA LEU A 37 31.01 22.70 -44.46
C LEU A 37 31.91 23.62 -43.62
N ILE A 38 32.76 24.41 -44.26
CA ILE A 38 33.61 25.40 -43.58
C ILE A 38 32.76 26.46 -42.86
N GLU A 39 31.71 26.94 -43.52
CA GLU A 39 30.76 27.90 -42.93
C GLU A 39 30.13 27.34 -41.65
N LYS A 40 29.59 26.12 -41.71
CA LYS A 40 28.98 25.42 -40.56
C LYS A 40 29.97 25.21 -39.42
N ILE A 41 31.21 24.85 -39.72
CA ILE A 41 32.28 24.69 -38.71
C ILE A 41 32.54 26.01 -37.98
N ASN A 42 32.58 27.13 -38.70
CA ASN A 42 32.82 28.44 -38.11
C ASN A 42 31.68 28.87 -37.19
N GLU A 43 30.44 28.60 -37.60
CA GLU A 43 29.26 28.89 -36.78
C GLU A 43 29.25 28.05 -35.49
N LEU A 44 29.55 26.75 -35.59
CA LEU A 44 29.69 25.87 -34.41
C LEU A 44 30.77 26.37 -33.45
N LYS A 45 31.93 26.82 -33.96
CA LYS A 45 33.01 27.40 -33.13
C LYS A 45 32.54 28.66 -32.40
N LYS A 46 31.83 29.56 -33.08
CA LYS A 46 31.29 30.80 -32.46
C LYS A 46 30.31 30.47 -31.34
N ASN A 47 29.42 29.51 -31.56
CA ASN A 47 28.45 29.05 -30.58
C ASN A 47 29.13 28.38 -29.36
N LYS A 48 30.19 27.59 -29.59
CA LYS A 48 30.99 27.00 -28.52
C LYS A 48 31.62 28.09 -27.64
N LEU A 49 32.26 29.08 -28.26
CA LEU A 49 32.89 30.19 -27.55
C LEU A 49 31.88 31.01 -26.72
N ALA A 50 30.68 31.24 -27.26
CA ALA A 50 29.61 31.92 -26.54
C ALA A 50 29.15 31.14 -25.29
N LYS A 51 29.05 29.81 -25.40
CA LYS A 51 28.73 28.93 -24.27
C LYS A 51 29.85 28.93 -23.22
N GLU A 52 31.11 28.84 -23.64
CA GLU A 52 32.28 28.87 -22.74
C GLU A 52 32.34 30.16 -21.94
N LYS A 53 32.07 31.31 -22.56
CA LYS A 53 31.99 32.61 -21.86
C LYS A 53 30.89 32.61 -20.80
N LYS A 54 29.69 32.11 -21.12
CA LYS A 54 28.58 32.00 -20.15
C LYS A 54 28.94 31.10 -18.97
N ILE A 55 29.57 29.95 -19.24
CA ILE A 55 30.02 29.03 -18.19
C ILE A 55 31.02 29.74 -17.29
N LYS A 56 32.01 30.44 -17.86
CA LYS A 56 33.01 31.18 -17.07
C LYS A 56 32.37 32.18 -16.11
N THR A 57 31.44 33.00 -16.58
CA THR A 57 30.75 33.99 -15.75
C THR A 57 29.92 33.34 -14.62
N LEU A 58 29.27 32.20 -14.90
CA LEU A 58 28.53 31.46 -13.87
C LEU A 58 29.47 30.84 -12.83
N THR A 59 30.60 30.29 -13.27
CA THR A 59 31.63 29.74 -12.37
C THR A 59 32.19 30.80 -11.45
N GLU A 60 32.47 32.00 -11.96
CA GLU A 60 32.92 33.15 -11.15
C GLU A 60 31.87 33.54 -10.08
N LYS A 61 30.58 33.58 -10.45
CA LYS A 61 29.49 33.83 -9.48
C LYS A 61 29.34 32.75 -8.41
N ILE A 62 29.64 31.50 -8.73
CA ILE A 62 29.61 30.39 -7.76
C ILE A 62 30.81 30.50 -6.80
N GLN A 63 31.94 31.02 -7.27
CA GLN A 63 33.15 31.19 -6.46
C GLN A 63 33.10 32.43 -5.57
N ASP A 64 32.26 33.41 -5.89
CA ASP A 64 32.02 34.62 -5.11
C ASP A 64 31.67 34.30 -3.64
N GLU A 65 32.47 34.83 -2.71
CA GLU A 65 32.36 34.52 -1.29
C GLU A 65 31.11 35.14 -0.64
N ASP A 66 30.65 36.31 -1.11
CA ASP A 66 29.41 36.92 -0.62
C ASP A 66 28.19 36.10 -1.07
N TRP A 67 28.19 35.61 -2.32
CA TRP A 67 27.17 34.69 -2.82
C TRP A 67 27.17 33.38 -2.04
N LYS A 68 28.33 32.77 -1.80
CA LYS A 68 28.45 31.56 -0.96
C LYS A 68 27.95 31.78 0.46
N LYS A 69 28.28 32.90 1.10
CA LYS A 69 27.81 33.25 2.44
C LYS A 69 26.30 33.41 2.49
N LYS A 70 25.72 34.05 1.47
CA LYS A 70 24.26 34.17 1.31
C LYS A 70 23.58 32.82 1.14
N CYS A 71 24.14 31.95 0.28
CA CYS A 71 23.64 30.57 0.11
C CYS A 71 23.75 29.77 1.40
N ARG A 72 24.84 29.92 2.17
CA ARG A 72 25.01 29.25 3.47
C ARG A 72 23.95 29.69 4.48
N GLY A 73 23.69 31.00 4.62
CA GLY A 73 22.65 31.49 5.53
C GLY A 73 21.24 31.01 5.14
N LEU A 74 20.97 30.90 3.84
CA LEU A 74 19.72 30.32 3.35
C LEU A 74 19.64 28.81 3.67
N GLN A 75 20.73 28.08 3.46
CA GLN A 75 20.80 26.65 3.77
C GLN A 75 20.60 26.40 5.27
N GLU A 76 21.26 27.15 6.15
CA GLU A 76 21.07 27.06 7.61
C GLU A 76 19.62 27.33 8.02
N THR A 77 18.94 28.24 7.33
CA THR A 77 17.51 28.53 7.58
C THR A 77 16.64 27.36 7.15
N ILE A 78 16.91 26.77 5.97
CA ILE A 78 16.22 25.58 5.48
C ILE A 78 16.44 24.40 6.43
N ASP A 79 17.68 24.18 6.88
CA ASP A 79 18.03 23.07 7.76
C ASP A 79 17.33 23.21 9.11
N LYS A 80 17.28 24.43 9.69
CA LYS A 80 16.51 24.71 10.91
C LYS A 80 15.01 24.46 10.71
N GLN A 81 14.44 24.89 9.58
CA GLN A 81 13.03 24.62 9.27
C GLN A 81 12.76 23.11 9.14
N ASN A 82 13.62 22.39 8.43
CA ASN A 82 13.52 20.94 8.26
C ASN A 82 13.62 20.22 9.61
N GLN A 83 14.51 20.65 10.49
CA GLN A 83 14.64 20.08 11.84
C GLN A 83 13.36 20.27 12.66
N ILE A 84 12.75 21.46 12.61
CA ILE A 84 11.46 21.74 13.26
C ILE A 84 10.36 20.86 12.67
N ILE A 85 10.32 20.70 11.34
CA ILE A 85 9.35 19.84 10.66
C ILE A 85 9.54 18.37 11.06
N GLU A 86 10.78 17.87 11.12
CA GLU A 86 11.07 16.51 11.58
C GLU A 86 10.65 16.28 13.03
N GLU A 87 10.89 17.25 13.91
CA GLU A 87 10.48 17.14 15.31
C GLU A 87 8.95 17.16 15.45
N PHE A 88 8.28 18.02 14.68
CA PHE A 88 6.82 18.10 14.66
C PHE A 88 6.19 16.83 14.08
N THR A 89 6.73 16.31 12.97
CA THR A 89 6.23 15.08 12.32
C THR A 89 6.47 13.84 13.18
N LYS A 90 7.56 13.78 13.96
CA LYS A 90 7.75 12.72 14.97
C LYS A 90 6.67 12.74 16.07
N LYS A 91 6.13 13.92 16.39
CA LYS A 91 5.05 14.07 17.39
C LYS A 91 3.67 13.74 16.83
N LEU A 92 3.51 13.64 15.51
CA LEU A 92 2.23 13.25 14.91
C LEU A 92 1.94 11.76 15.18
N PRO A 93 0.69 11.41 15.53
CA PRO A 93 0.33 10.04 15.82
C PRO A 93 0.42 9.16 14.57
N ARG A 94 0.96 7.96 14.72
CA ARG A 94 0.91 6.93 13.68
C ARG A 94 -0.48 6.32 13.63
N LYS A 95 -1.12 6.38 12.47
CA LYS A 95 -2.50 5.94 12.31
C LYS A 95 -2.58 4.43 12.04
N ILE A 96 -3.42 3.73 12.78
CA ILE A 96 -3.76 2.32 12.61
C ILE A 96 -5.22 2.25 12.18
N LEU A 97 -5.44 1.99 10.90
CA LEU A 97 -6.79 1.85 10.35
C LEU A 97 -7.25 0.38 10.43
N LEU A 98 -8.36 0.13 11.12
CA LEU A 98 -8.95 -1.20 11.22
C LEU A 98 -10.06 -1.37 10.18
N ILE A 99 -9.80 -2.23 9.18
CA ILE A 99 -10.76 -2.54 8.12
C ILE A 99 -11.24 -3.99 8.19
N GLY A 100 -12.47 -4.24 7.73
CA GLY A 100 -13.03 -5.59 7.70
C GLY A 100 -14.56 -5.62 7.68
N ARG A 101 -15.12 -6.83 7.62
CA ARG A 101 -16.57 -7.05 7.64
C ARG A 101 -17.17 -6.69 9.02
N THR A 102 -18.49 -6.55 9.06
CA THR A 102 -19.22 -6.41 10.35
C THR A 102 -19.09 -7.71 11.15
N GLY A 103 -18.91 -7.59 12.47
CA GLY A 103 -18.75 -8.74 13.37
C GLY A 103 -17.35 -9.36 13.42
N SER A 104 -16.36 -8.84 12.68
CA SER A 104 -14.98 -9.37 12.69
C SER A 104 -14.13 -8.93 13.89
N GLY A 105 -14.73 -8.31 14.92
CA GLY A 105 -14.03 -7.90 16.15
C GLY A 105 -13.15 -6.65 16.03
N LYS A 106 -13.36 -5.76 15.03
CA LYS A 106 -12.55 -4.53 14.87
C LYS A 106 -12.60 -3.62 16.09
N SER A 107 -13.79 -3.29 16.57
CA SER A 107 -14.00 -2.45 17.75
C SER A 107 -13.43 -3.09 19.02
N THR A 108 -13.57 -4.41 19.17
CA THR A 108 -12.95 -5.18 20.26
C THR A 108 -11.42 -5.12 20.16
N LEU A 109 -10.84 -5.28 18.99
CA LEU A 109 -9.39 -5.11 18.78
C LEU A 109 -8.93 -3.68 19.08
N ALA A 110 -9.73 -2.67 18.72
CA ALA A 110 -9.42 -1.27 19.02
C ALA A 110 -9.41 -1.00 20.54
N ASN A 111 -10.37 -1.57 21.27
CA ASN A 111 -10.41 -1.54 22.72
C ASN A 111 -9.20 -2.26 23.33
N VAL A 112 -8.83 -3.43 22.82
CA VAL A 112 -7.61 -4.16 23.25
C VAL A 112 -6.34 -3.32 23.01
N LEU A 113 -6.19 -2.76 21.82
CA LEU A 113 -5.02 -1.94 21.45
C LEU A 113 -4.90 -0.68 22.30
N THR A 114 -6.02 -0.10 22.72
CA THR A 114 -6.00 1.11 23.54
C THR A 114 -6.07 0.84 25.03
N GLY A 115 -6.36 -0.39 25.45
CA GLY A 115 -6.66 -0.74 26.83
C GLY A 115 -7.91 -0.02 27.37
N THR A 116 -8.86 0.32 26.49
CA THR A 116 -10.07 1.10 26.85
C THR A 116 -11.36 0.38 26.48
N ASN A 117 -12.51 0.94 26.88
CA ASN A 117 -13.86 0.54 26.44
C ASN A 117 -14.53 1.62 25.58
N GLN A 118 -13.75 2.45 24.87
CA GLN A 118 -14.28 3.61 24.12
C GLN A 118 -14.97 3.20 22.80
N PHE A 119 -14.56 2.09 22.20
CA PHE A 119 -15.16 1.58 20.98
C PHE A 119 -16.38 0.72 21.32
N LYS A 120 -17.52 1.01 20.68
CA LYS A 120 -18.78 0.30 20.98
C LYS A 120 -18.77 -1.06 20.32
N GLU A 121 -18.68 -2.11 21.12
CA GLU A 121 -18.81 -3.50 20.68
C GLU A 121 -20.20 -4.08 21.00
N SER A 122 -20.61 -5.14 20.28
CA SER A 122 -21.84 -5.88 20.55
C SER A 122 -21.63 -7.38 20.49
N ASN A 123 -22.41 -8.11 21.30
CA ASN A 123 -22.44 -9.57 21.36
C ASN A 123 -23.06 -10.24 20.12
N TYR A 124 -23.61 -9.46 19.19
CA TYR A 124 -24.31 -9.94 18.00
C TYR A 124 -23.62 -9.41 16.73
N SER A 125 -23.78 -10.08 15.59
CA SER A 125 -23.27 -9.66 14.27
C SER A 125 -23.91 -8.38 13.71
N ILE A 126 -24.57 -7.60 14.56
CA ILE A 126 -25.27 -6.38 14.22
C ILE A 126 -24.30 -5.22 14.41
N SER A 127 -24.11 -4.42 13.36
CA SER A 127 -23.24 -3.25 13.44
C SER A 127 -23.72 -2.23 14.48
N GLN A 128 -22.80 -1.80 15.34
CA GLN A 128 -22.96 -0.69 16.28
C GLN A 128 -22.20 0.56 15.83
N THR A 129 -21.07 0.36 15.13
CA THR A 129 -20.23 1.43 14.60
C THR A 129 -20.88 2.05 13.36
N LYS A 130 -21.73 3.05 13.57
CA LYS A 130 -22.34 3.86 12.49
C LYS A 130 -21.47 5.04 12.04
N THR A 131 -20.44 5.34 12.81
CA THR A 131 -19.51 6.44 12.60
C THR A 131 -18.09 5.97 12.89
N ILE A 132 -17.11 6.57 12.22
CA ILE A 132 -15.68 6.28 12.46
C ILE A 132 -15.33 6.69 13.88
N GLN A 133 -14.74 5.78 14.65
CA GLN A 133 -14.28 6.04 16.01
C GLN A 133 -12.75 6.12 16.04
N ARG A 134 -12.20 6.98 16.89
CA ARG A 134 -10.75 7.18 17.03
C ARG A 134 -10.36 7.19 18.49
N CYS A 135 -9.23 6.59 18.81
CA CYS A 135 -8.65 6.63 20.15
C CYS A 135 -7.13 6.48 20.05
N GLN A 136 -6.39 7.09 20.97
CA GLN A 136 -4.93 7.07 20.94
C GLN A 136 -4.34 6.25 22.08
N PHE A 137 -3.17 5.66 21.83
CA PHE A 137 -2.33 5.02 22.84
C PHE A 137 -0.86 5.32 22.54
N VAL A 138 0.02 5.10 23.53
CA VAL A 138 1.46 5.34 23.38
C VAL A 138 2.21 4.02 23.58
N GLU A 139 3.14 3.73 22.68
CA GLU A 139 4.04 2.56 22.76
C GLU A 139 5.43 2.98 22.27
N GLU A 140 6.49 2.69 23.03
CA GLU A 140 7.87 3.07 22.69
C GLU A 140 8.03 4.58 22.35
N GLU A 141 7.41 5.46 23.14
CA GLU A 141 7.38 6.93 22.93
C GLU A 141 6.71 7.39 21.62
N ILE A 142 6.09 6.46 20.89
CA ILE A 142 5.35 6.74 19.67
C ILE A 142 3.86 6.77 20.01
N THR A 143 3.22 7.89 19.70
CA THR A 143 1.75 7.97 19.77
C THR A 143 1.15 7.25 18.57
N TYR A 144 0.18 6.39 18.82
CA TYR A 144 -0.61 5.70 17.82
C TYR A 144 -2.08 6.15 17.92
N GLU A 145 -2.73 6.34 16.77
CA GLU A 145 -4.17 6.61 16.67
C GLU A 145 -4.85 5.42 16.01
N VAL A 146 -5.68 4.70 16.77
CA VAL A 146 -6.50 3.60 16.25
C VAL A 146 -7.79 4.18 15.69
N ILE A 147 -8.09 3.83 14.44
CA ILE A 147 -9.26 4.27 13.70
C ILE A 147 -10.11 3.04 13.39
N ASP A 148 -11.24 2.92 14.09
CA ASP A 148 -12.23 1.86 13.86
C ASP A 148 -13.23 2.32 12.79
N THR A 149 -13.40 1.49 11.76
CA THR A 149 -14.28 1.80 10.63
C THR A 149 -15.60 1.07 10.70
N ILE A 150 -16.57 1.60 9.96
CA ILE A 150 -17.80 0.90 9.62
C ILE A 150 -17.46 -0.42 8.91
N GLY A 151 -18.23 -1.47 9.20
CA GLY A 151 -18.04 -2.77 8.55
C GLY A 151 -18.55 -2.80 7.10
N LEU A 152 -17.83 -3.50 6.22
CA LEU A 152 -18.15 -3.56 4.78
C LEU A 152 -19.49 -4.23 4.42
N ASN A 153 -20.08 -4.98 5.36
CA ASN A 153 -21.37 -5.67 5.18
C ASN A 153 -22.33 -5.27 6.30
N ASP A 154 -22.34 -4.00 6.67
CA ASP A 154 -23.31 -3.48 7.63
C ASP A 154 -24.73 -3.60 7.06
N THR A 155 -25.60 -4.34 7.75
CA THR A 155 -27.00 -4.55 7.33
C THR A 155 -27.89 -3.33 7.56
N LYS A 156 -27.40 -2.29 8.26
CA LYS A 156 -28.13 -1.07 8.58
C LYS A 156 -27.83 0.10 7.64
N LEU A 157 -26.83 -0.02 6.76
CA LEU A 157 -26.42 1.02 5.81
C LEU A 157 -26.41 0.42 4.39
N ASN A 158 -26.70 1.25 3.38
CA ASN A 158 -26.50 0.83 1.99
C ASN A 158 -24.99 0.82 1.65
N ARG A 159 -24.64 0.20 0.51
CA ARG A 159 -23.22 0.04 0.13
C ARG A 159 -22.59 1.38 -0.26
N GLU A 160 -23.36 2.24 -0.90
CA GLU A 160 -22.93 3.54 -1.39
C GLU A 160 -22.46 4.45 -0.24
N ASP A 161 -23.20 4.50 0.86
CA ASP A 161 -22.89 5.27 2.06
C ASP A 161 -21.62 4.76 2.76
N ILE A 162 -21.45 3.42 2.81
CA ILE A 162 -20.25 2.79 3.36
C ILE A 162 -19.03 3.20 2.51
N LEU A 163 -19.14 3.10 1.18
CA LEU A 163 -18.06 3.47 0.27
C LEU A 163 -17.74 4.97 0.36
N TYR A 164 -18.75 5.84 0.45
CA TYR A 164 -18.55 7.28 0.58
C TYR A 164 -17.76 7.62 1.85
N LYS A 165 -18.13 7.04 3.00
CA LYS A 165 -17.44 7.26 4.28
C LYS A 165 -16.01 6.70 4.25
N LEU A 166 -15.79 5.55 3.63
CA LEU A 166 -14.44 4.99 3.46
C LEU A 166 -13.58 5.84 2.52
N ALA A 167 -14.16 6.40 1.45
CA ALA A 167 -13.46 7.30 0.53
C ALA A 167 -13.12 8.65 1.18
N GLU A 168 -14.01 9.20 2.01
CA GLU A 168 -13.72 10.36 2.84
C GLU A 168 -12.56 10.09 3.80
N LEU A 169 -12.60 8.96 4.50
CA LEU A 169 -11.50 8.56 5.40
C LEU A 169 -10.19 8.35 4.64
N ALA A 170 -10.22 7.69 3.47
CA ALA A 170 -9.01 7.50 2.66
C ALA A 170 -8.39 8.82 2.19
N ARG A 171 -9.21 9.85 1.90
CA ARG A 171 -8.73 11.20 1.58
C ARG A 171 -8.10 11.88 2.77
N GLU A 172 -8.69 11.75 3.96
CA GLU A 172 -8.13 12.26 5.22
C GLU A 172 -6.80 11.60 5.59
N LEU A 173 -6.67 10.29 5.30
CA LEU A 173 -5.50 9.48 5.63
C LEU A 173 -4.45 9.44 4.53
N LYS A 174 -4.61 10.25 3.48
CA LYS A 174 -3.70 10.24 2.35
C LYS A 174 -2.28 10.58 2.83
N ASP A 175 -1.38 9.62 2.64
CA ASP A 175 0.05 9.83 2.83
C ASP A 175 0.61 10.39 1.52
N ASP A 176 1.19 11.58 1.56
CA ASP A 176 1.80 12.23 0.39
C ASP A 176 3.11 11.54 -0.02
N ASN A 177 3.67 10.64 0.80
CA ASN A 177 4.87 9.88 0.47
C ASN A 177 4.80 8.43 1.00
N PRO A 178 3.95 7.57 0.40
CA PRO A 178 3.75 6.20 0.86
C PRO A 178 5.02 5.38 0.71
N SER A 179 5.72 5.14 1.82
CA SER A 179 6.92 4.30 1.80
C SER A 179 6.54 2.82 1.67
N ASN A 180 6.87 2.21 0.52
CA ASN A 180 6.70 0.77 0.30
C ASN A 180 7.84 -0.09 0.92
N ASP A 181 8.57 0.48 1.87
CA ASP A 181 9.73 -0.15 2.51
C ASP A 181 9.32 -1.37 3.34
N ILE A 182 9.72 -2.56 2.85
CA ILE A 182 9.45 -3.85 3.48
C ILE A 182 10.06 -3.91 4.90
N SER A 183 11.22 -3.29 5.12
CA SER A 183 11.89 -3.26 6.42
C SER A 183 11.05 -2.51 7.45
N LYS A 184 10.53 -1.34 7.08
CA LYS A 184 9.63 -0.55 7.95
C LYS A 184 8.37 -1.34 8.31
N ARG A 185 7.73 -2.00 7.33
CA ARG A 185 6.55 -2.85 7.59
C ARG A 185 6.84 -3.99 8.57
N LYS A 186 7.99 -4.66 8.40
CA LYS A 186 8.42 -5.74 9.29
C LYS A 186 8.63 -5.23 10.71
N LYS A 187 9.28 -4.07 10.88
CA LYS A 187 9.47 -3.41 12.18
C LYS A 187 8.12 -3.04 12.82
N SER A 188 7.22 -2.39 12.09
CA SER A 188 5.89 -2.03 12.60
C SER A 188 5.08 -3.26 13.03
N LYS A 189 5.16 -4.36 12.29
CA LYS A 189 4.49 -5.62 12.66
C LYS A 189 5.00 -6.17 13.99
N ILE A 190 6.31 -6.13 14.22
CA ILE A 190 6.92 -6.59 15.48
C ILE A 190 6.44 -5.72 16.65
N ILE A 191 6.44 -4.39 16.49
CA ILE A 191 5.98 -3.46 17.53
C ILE A 191 4.50 -3.74 17.88
N LEU A 192 3.64 -3.85 16.87
CA LEU A 192 2.21 -4.10 17.08
C LEU A 192 1.95 -5.43 17.78
N LEU A 193 2.63 -6.51 17.37
CA LEU A 193 2.50 -7.82 18.01
C LEU A 193 3.04 -7.81 19.44
N THR A 194 4.13 -7.10 19.69
CA THR A 194 4.70 -6.93 21.04
C THR A 194 3.72 -6.20 21.94
N HIS A 195 3.13 -5.11 21.45
CA HIS A 195 2.10 -4.37 22.18
C HIS A 195 0.88 -5.25 22.47
N LEU A 196 0.34 -5.97 21.48
CA LEU A 196 -0.79 -6.87 21.65
C LEU A 196 -0.53 -7.96 22.71
N ASN A 197 0.68 -8.51 22.74
CA ASN A 197 1.06 -9.49 23.77
C ASN A 197 1.04 -8.88 25.19
N LYS A 198 1.39 -7.60 25.34
CA LYS A 198 1.29 -6.90 26.64
C LYS A 198 -0.16 -6.69 27.08
N GLN A 199 -1.09 -6.59 26.14
CA GLN A 199 -2.52 -6.38 26.42
C GLN A 199 -3.27 -7.67 26.77
N ILE A 200 -2.62 -8.84 26.71
CA ILE A 200 -3.25 -10.11 27.09
C ILE A 200 -3.67 -10.05 28.57
N GLY A 201 -4.97 -10.19 28.82
CA GLY A 201 -5.56 -10.14 30.16
C GLY A 201 -5.84 -8.72 30.69
N VAL A 202 -5.42 -7.67 29.99
CA VAL A 202 -5.66 -6.27 30.38
C VAL A 202 -7.08 -5.84 30.00
N TYR A 203 -7.52 -6.19 28.78
CA TYR A 203 -8.87 -5.92 28.34
C TYR A 203 -9.82 -7.07 28.73
N ARG A 204 -10.79 -6.75 29.58
CA ARG A 204 -11.89 -7.67 29.95
C ARG A 204 -13.23 -6.94 29.80
N PRO A 205 -13.97 -7.18 28.71
CA PRO A 205 -15.22 -6.47 28.49
C PRO A 205 -16.26 -6.86 29.53
N SER A 206 -17.14 -5.93 29.90
CA SER A 206 -18.17 -6.12 30.93
C SER A 206 -19.09 -7.32 30.66
N ASN A 207 -19.31 -7.66 29.38
CA ASN A 207 -20.07 -8.85 28.99
C ASN A 207 -19.40 -10.16 29.41
N LEU A 208 -18.06 -10.21 29.43
CA LEU A 208 -17.29 -11.36 29.88
C LEU A 208 -17.24 -11.43 31.41
N GLU A 209 -17.26 -10.28 32.08
CA GLU A 209 -17.33 -10.19 33.54
C GLU A 209 -18.69 -10.67 34.07
N LYS A 210 -19.78 -10.25 33.41
CA LYS A 210 -21.15 -10.68 33.71
C LYS A 210 -21.53 -12.03 33.08
N LEU A 211 -20.61 -12.69 32.38
CA LEU A 211 -20.89 -13.98 31.76
C LEU A 211 -21.21 -15.04 32.81
N ASN A 212 -20.45 -15.05 33.92
CA ASN A 212 -20.73 -15.97 35.04
C ASN A 212 -22.10 -15.69 35.65
N GLU A 213 -22.46 -14.42 35.88
CA GLU A 213 -23.78 -14.06 36.39
C GLU A 213 -24.89 -14.52 35.46
N ARG A 214 -24.74 -14.30 34.14
CA ARG A 214 -25.70 -14.75 33.13
C ARG A 214 -25.82 -16.27 33.10
N ILE A 215 -24.70 -17.00 33.12
CA ILE A 215 -24.71 -18.47 33.18
C ILE A 215 -25.44 -18.94 34.44
N MET A 216 -25.14 -18.34 35.59
CA MET A 216 -25.78 -18.72 36.85
C MET A 216 -27.28 -18.39 36.87
N ASP A 217 -27.70 -17.28 36.25
CA ASP A 217 -29.11 -16.93 36.09
C ASP A 217 -29.85 -17.90 35.14
N TYR A 218 -29.20 -18.32 34.04
CA TYR A 218 -29.69 -19.39 33.17
C TYR A 218 -29.76 -20.75 33.91
N MET A 219 -28.87 -20.98 34.87
CA MET A 219 -28.78 -22.23 35.64
C MET A 219 -29.63 -22.25 36.93
N LYS A 220 -30.37 -21.18 37.25
CA LYS A 220 -31.32 -21.17 38.38
C LYS A 220 -32.38 -22.26 38.20
N TYR A 221 -32.80 -22.87 39.31
CA TYR A 221 -33.69 -24.04 39.34
C TYR A 221 -35.00 -23.87 38.54
N GLU A 222 -35.56 -22.66 38.48
CA GLU A 222 -36.78 -22.38 37.71
C GLU A 222 -36.58 -22.46 36.18
N ASN A 223 -35.36 -22.25 35.68
CA ASN A 223 -35.02 -22.33 34.25
C ASN A 223 -34.41 -23.68 33.84
N ARG A 224 -33.96 -24.51 34.79
CA ARG A 224 -33.29 -25.79 34.49
C ARG A 224 -34.17 -26.74 33.70
N GLU A 225 -35.45 -26.86 34.07
CA GLU A 225 -36.38 -27.74 33.36
C GLU A 225 -36.69 -27.26 31.94
N LEU A 226 -36.84 -25.95 31.75
CA LEU A 226 -37.04 -25.37 30.42
C LEU A 226 -35.80 -25.58 29.53
N VAL A 227 -34.60 -25.46 30.09
CA VAL A 227 -33.35 -25.69 29.36
C VAL A 227 -33.19 -27.17 28.98
N ILE A 228 -33.51 -28.10 29.90
CA ILE A 228 -33.51 -29.55 29.62
C ILE A 228 -34.52 -29.87 28.51
N GLN A 229 -35.73 -29.32 28.58
CA GLN A 229 -36.75 -29.51 27.55
C GLN A 229 -36.33 -28.95 26.18
N GLU A 230 -35.70 -27.76 26.14
CA GLU A 230 -35.19 -27.16 24.90
C GLU A 230 -34.05 -28.01 24.31
N MET A 231 -33.15 -28.53 25.17
CA MET A 231 -32.09 -29.45 24.77
C MET A 231 -32.64 -30.77 24.24
N ASP A 232 -33.63 -31.37 24.89
CA ASP A 232 -34.27 -32.60 24.44
C ASP A 232 -34.97 -32.41 23.09
N LYS A 233 -35.59 -31.26 22.88
CA LYS A 233 -36.20 -30.88 21.60
C LYS A 233 -35.14 -30.75 20.50
N HIS A 234 -33.98 -30.17 20.79
CA HIS A 234 -32.87 -30.09 19.84
C HIS A 234 -32.26 -31.46 19.54
N VAL A 235 -32.10 -32.32 20.55
CA VAL A 235 -31.63 -33.70 20.39
C VAL A 235 -32.62 -34.51 19.56
N SER A 236 -33.93 -34.37 19.79
CA SER A 236 -34.96 -35.02 18.98
C SER A 236 -34.91 -34.56 17.53
N LYS A 237 -34.87 -33.24 17.30
CA LYS A 237 -34.76 -32.66 15.95
C LYS A 237 -33.49 -33.09 15.23
N PHE A 238 -32.39 -33.28 15.96
CA PHE A 238 -31.14 -33.79 15.41
C PHE A 238 -31.25 -35.28 15.06
N LYS A 239 -31.85 -36.11 15.93
CA LYS A 239 -32.17 -37.51 15.65
C LYS A 239 -33.07 -37.68 14.43
N ASP A 240 -34.08 -36.84 14.27
CA ASP A 240 -34.99 -36.85 13.12
C ASP A 240 -34.28 -36.49 11.81
N LYS A 241 -33.30 -35.57 11.87
CA LYS A 241 -32.44 -35.29 10.71
C LYS A 241 -31.54 -36.47 10.36
N LEU A 242 -30.98 -37.15 11.37
CA LEU A 242 -30.15 -38.34 11.16
C LEU A 242 -30.95 -39.53 10.62
N SER A 243 -32.18 -39.74 11.09
CA SER A 243 -33.06 -40.81 10.58
C SER A 243 -33.53 -40.53 9.16
N ASN A 244 -33.83 -39.28 8.82
CA ASN A 244 -34.13 -38.88 7.44
C ASN A 244 -32.92 -39.05 6.52
N LEU A 245 -31.69 -38.79 7.00
CA LEU A 245 -30.46 -39.08 6.26
C LEU A 245 -30.20 -40.60 6.13
N GLY A 246 -30.52 -41.38 7.16
CA GLY A 246 -30.45 -42.84 7.15
C GLY A 246 -31.44 -43.49 6.18
N GLN A 247 -32.64 -42.93 6.03
CA GLN A 247 -33.63 -43.34 5.02
C GLN A 247 -33.18 -42.99 3.59
N ILE A 248 -32.43 -41.90 3.41
CA ILE A 248 -31.78 -41.59 2.13
C ILE A 248 -30.60 -42.57 1.88
N GLY A 249 -29.89 -42.98 2.93
CA GLY A 249 -28.82 -43.98 2.88
C GLY A 249 -29.30 -45.42 2.60
N SER A 250 -30.54 -45.78 2.94
CA SER A 250 -31.12 -47.08 2.59
C SER A 250 -31.47 -47.20 1.09
N PHE A 251 -31.42 -46.10 0.33
CA PHE A 251 -31.55 -46.14 -1.13
C PHE A 251 -30.21 -46.44 -1.86
N ILE A 252 -29.06 -46.47 -1.15
CA ILE A 252 -27.73 -46.69 -1.78
C ILE A 252 -26.87 -47.72 -1.01
N SER A 253 -27.44 -48.82 -0.51
CA SER A 253 -26.60 -49.92 0.01
C SER A 253 -27.14 -51.31 -0.27
N GLY A 254 -27.36 -51.60 -1.55
CA GLY A 254 -27.00 -52.91 -2.10
C GLY A 254 -25.50 -52.98 -2.37
N LEU A 255 -24.64 -52.87 -1.35
CA LEU A 255 -23.24 -53.32 -1.42
C LEU A 255 -22.60 -53.40 -0.01
N ALA A 256 -22.43 -54.64 0.43
CA ALA A 256 -21.50 -55.20 1.40
C ALA A 256 -20.64 -54.29 2.33
N ALA A 257 -20.85 -54.52 3.65
CA ALA A 257 -19.85 -54.94 4.64
C ALA A 257 -19.09 -53.91 5.54
N VAL A 258 -19.13 -54.25 6.85
CA VAL A 258 -18.19 -54.02 7.99
C VAL A 258 -18.18 -52.64 8.71
N PRO A 259 -17.82 -52.55 10.02
CA PRO A 259 -18.51 -53.02 11.23
C PRO A 259 -18.86 -51.90 12.23
N THR A 260 -19.80 -52.23 13.12
CA THR A 260 -20.22 -51.56 14.35
C THR A 260 -19.07 -51.13 15.28
N ILE A 261 -19.01 -49.85 15.64
CA ILE A 261 -18.33 -49.37 16.85
C ILE A 261 -19.38 -48.67 17.72
N ILE A 262 -19.89 -49.40 18.73
CA ILE A 262 -20.67 -48.85 19.83
C ILE A 262 -19.68 -48.50 20.94
N ILE A 263 -19.60 -47.21 21.31
CA ILE A 263 -18.95 -46.76 22.54
C ILE A 263 -20.08 -46.49 23.56
N PRO A 264 -20.15 -47.21 24.70
CA PRO A 264 -21.07 -46.87 25.77
C PRO A 264 -20.41 -45.84 26.71
N LEU A 265 -20.96 -44.63 26.77
CA LEU A 265 -20.69 -43.68 27.84
C LEU A 265 -21.46 -44.11 29.09
N VAL A 266 -20.77 -44.80 29.99
CA VAL A 266 -21.23 -45.13 31.34
C VAL A 266 -20.84 -44.00 32.29
N SER A 267 -21.87 -43.44 32.93
CA SER A 267 -21.93 -42.85 34.27
C SER A 267 -20.81 -41.93 34.74
N CYS A 268 -21.12 -40.63 34.83
CA CYS A 268 -20.55 -39.74 35.83
C CYS A 268 -21.68 -39.30 36.77
N ASN A 269 -21.96 -40.12 37.79
CA ASN A 269 -22.67 -39.68 38.99
C ASN A 269 -21.67 -38.88 39.82
N ILE A 270 -21.94 -37.59 40.02
CA ILE A 270 -21.22 -36.75 40.99
C ILE A 270 -22.04 -36.80 42.28
N MET A 271 -21.42 -37.36 43.33
CA MET A 271 -21.77 -37.13 44.74
C MET A 271 -21.49 -35.68 45.12
#